data_AF-C4REV2-F1
#
_entry.id   AF-C4REV2-F1
#
_cell.length_a   1.000
_cell.length_b   1.000
_cell.length_c   1.000
_cell.angle_alpha   90.00
_cell.angle_beta   90.00
_cell.angle_gamma   90.00
#
_symmetry.space_group_name_H-M   'P 1'
#
loop_
_entity.id
_entity.type
_entity.pdbx_description
1 polymer ?
#
loop_
_entity_poly.entity_id
_entity_poly.type
_entity_poly.pdbx_seq_one_letter_code
_entity_poly.pdbx_strand_id
1 'polypeptide(L)'
;MLVFLGDHQPSPVVTGENASRDVPITIVARDPRVLDRIDGWQWQDGLRPSPDAPVWRMDAFRDRFLTAFGSRPASAPPAAAPR
;
A
#
# COMPACT_ATOMS: atom_id res chain seq x y z
N MET A 1 9.79 7.69 2.28
CA MET A 1 8.70 6.78 2.64
C MET A 1 9.29 5.39 2.77
N LEU A 2 8.93 4.66 3.81
CA LEU A 2 9.22 3.24 4.00
C LEU A 2 7.88 2.50 4.00
N VAL A 3 7.80 1.39 3.29
CA VAL A 3 6.61 0.53 3.28
C VAL A 3 7.02 -0.80 3.90
N PHE A 4 6.35 -1.15 5.00
CA PHE A 4 6.43 -2.47 5.60
C PHE A 4 5.26 -3.28 5.07
N LEU A 5 5.58 -4.35 4.35
CA LEU A 5 4.61 -5.26 3.76
C LEU A 5 5.00 -6.66 4.21
N GLY A 6 4.10 -7.35 4.92
CA GLY A 6 4.25 -8.79 5.03
C GLY A 6 4.14 -9.43 3.65
N ASP A 7 4.96 -10.41 3.34
CA ASP A 7 5.01 -11.04 2.01
C ASP A 7 4.15 -12.30 1.92
N HIS A 8 3.80 -12.91 3.05
CA HIS A 8 2.96 -14.10 3.13
C HIS A 8 2.17 -14.15 4.45
N GLN A 9 1.08 -14.93 4.44
CA GLN A 9 0.29 -15.18 5.64
C GLN A 9 1.17 -15.78 6.75
N PRO A 10 1.00 -15.35 8.01
CA PRO A 10 1.80 -15.87 9.11
C PRO A 10 1.56 -17.37 9.31
N SER A 11 2.64 -18.10 9.64
CA SER A 11 2.59 -19.56 9.79
C SER A 11 1.57 -19.98 10.86
N PRO A 12 0.70 -20.98 10.59
CA PRO A 12 -0.26 -21.50 11.57
C PRO A 12 0.39 -21.99 12.87
N VAL A 13 1.66 -22.38 12.81
CA VAL A 13 2.45 -22.79 14.00
C VAL A 13 2.62 -21.63 14.99
N VAL A 14 2.65 -20.40 14.50
CA VAL A 14 2.81 -19.18 15.32
C VAL A 14 1.45 -18.59 15.70
N THR A 15 0.46 -18.70 14.82
CA THR A 15 -0.82 -18.01 14.99
C THR A 15 -1.92 -18.88 15.61
N GLY A 16 -1.75 -20.20 15.61
CA GLY A 16 -2.72 -21.16 16.11
C GLY A 16 -3.77 -21.56 15.07
N GLU A 17 -4.49 -22.66 15.32
CA GLU A 17 -5.61 -23.07 14.48
C GLU A 17 -6.74 -22.02 14.59
N ASN A 18 -7.21 -21.51 13.44
CA ASN A 18 -8.21 -20.43 13.25
C ASN A 18 -7.71 -18.99 13.25
N ALA A 19 -6.40 -18.74 13.23
CA ALA A 19 -5.92 -17.37 13.08
C ALA A 19 -6.19 -16.79 11.68
N SER A 20 -6.36 -15.46 11.63
CA SER A 20 -6.49 -14.73 10.38
C SER A 20 -5.26 -14.95 9.48
N ARG A 21 -5.52 -15.04 8.18
CA ARG A 21 -4.50 -15.13 7.13
C ARG A 21 -4.14 -13.76 6.55
N ASP A 22 -4.69 -12.71 7.14
CA ASP A 22 -4.44 -11.34 6.70
C ASP A 22 -2.98 -10.97 6.94
N VAL A 23 -2.48 -10.16 6.02
CA VAL A 23 -1.08 -9.74 6.01
C VAL A 23 -1.03 -8.24 6.31
N PRO A 24 -0.39 -7.82 7.40
CA PRO A 24 -0.35 -6.41 7.78
C PRO A 24 0.48 -5.59 6.79
N ILE A 25 -0.01 -4.38 6.49
CA ILE A 25 0.70 -3.37 5.70
C ILE A 25 0.80 -2.10 6.53
N THR A 26 1.97 -1.47 6.54
CA THR A 26 2.20 -0.20 7.24
C THR A 26 3.06 0.72 6.40
N ILE A 27 2.60 1.96 6.22
CA ILE A 27 3.35 3.00 5.52
C ILE A 27 3.88 3.98 6.56
N VAL A 28 5.21 4.18 6.57
CA VAL A 28 5.88 5.14 7.45
C VAL A 28 6.51 6.23 6.60
N ALA A 29 6.13 7.48 6.84
CA ALA A 29 6.64 8.63 6.11
C ALA A 29 7.06 9.75 7.06
N ARG A 30 8.14 10.45 6.70
CA ARG A 30 8.57 11.68 7.39
C ARG A 30 7.76 12.89 6.93
N ASP A 31 7.41 12.93 5.64
CA ASP A 31 6.63 14.01 5.04
C ASP A 31 5.13 13.69 5.19
N PRO A 32 4.36 14.50 5.93
CA PRO A 32 2.90 14.31 6.09
C PRO A 32 2.16 14.27 4.76
N ARG A 33 2.64 14.97 3.73
CA ARG A 33 2.03 14.99 2.40
C ARG A 33 1.98 13.63 1.71
N VAL A 34 2.79 12.67 2.18
CA VAL A 34 2.72 11.28 1.72
C VAL A 34 1.48 10.59 2.28
N LEU A 35 1.16 10.83 3.56
CA LEU A 35 0.00 10.26 4.24
C LEU A 35 -1.29 10.93 3.76
N ASP A 36 -1.26 12.22 3.46
CA ASP A 36 -2.41 12.94 2.87
C ASP A 36 -2.90 12.30 1.57
N ARG A 37 -2.03 11.68 0.77
CA ARG A 37 -2.44 11.01 -0.48
C ARG A 37 -3.26 9.74 -0.29
N ILE A 38 -3.27 9.20 0.93
CA ILE A 38 -3.94 7.95 1.28
C ILE A 38 -4.98 8.14 2.38
N ASP A 39 -5.37 9.38 2.70
CA ASP A 39 -6.37 9.69 3.73
C ASP A 39 -7.72 8.99 3.49
N GLY A 40 -8.11 8.83 2.23
CA GLY A 40 -9.32 8.13 1.81
C GLY A 40 -9.24 6.60 1.88
N TRP A 41 -8.12 6.03 2.33
CA TRP A 41 -7.95 4.57 2.43
C TRP A 41 -8.57 4.00 3.71
N GLN A 42 -9.03 4.86 4.62
CA GLN A 42 -9.61 4.48 5.93
C GLN A 42 -8.66 3.64 6.79
N TRP A 43 -7.36 3.88 6.62
CA TRP A 43 -6.33 3.30 7.48
C TRP A 43 -6.17 4.15 8.74
N GLN A 44 -5.84 3.49 9.84
CA GLN A 44 -5.63 4.13 11.13
C GLN A 44 -4.16 4.48 11.35
N ASP A 45 -3.91 5.45 12.23
CA ASP A 45 -2.56 5.74 12.70
C ASP A 45 -2.00 4.60 13.58
N GLY A 46 -0.70 4.37 13.48
CA GLY A 46 0.04 3.40 14.29
C GLY A 46 0.53 2.17 13.51
N LEU A 47 1.39 1.37 14.16
CA LEU A 47 2.05 0.20 13.53
C LEU A 47 1.26 -1.10 13.67
N ARG A 48 0.22 -1.14 14.51
CA ARG A 48 -0.60 -2.32 14.76
C ARG A 48 -2.00 -2.08 14.16
N PRO A 49 -2.42 -2.87 13.15
CA PRO A 49 -3.77 -2.76 12.59
C PRO A 49 -4.85 -3.05 13.65
N SER A 50 -5.99 -2.37 13.54
CA SER A 50 -7.21 -2.69 14.28
C SER A 50 -7.75 -4.04 13.81
N PRO A 51 -8.45 -4.80 14.68
CA PRO A 51 -9.28 -5.94 14.24
C PRO A 51 -10.28 -5.57 13.13
N ASP A 52 -10.73 -4.31 13.07
CA ASP A 52 -11.70 -3.82 12.09
C ASP A 52 -11.03 -3.10 10.90
N ALA A 53 -9.71 -3.23 10.73
CA ALA A 53 -9.01 -2.60 9.63
C ALA A 53 -9.53 -3.13 8.28
N PRO A 54 -9.59 -2.28 7.23
CA PRO A 54 -10.03 -2.73 5.92
C PRO A 54 -9.08 -3.79 5.36
N VAL A 55 -9.65 -4.94 4.98
CA VAL A 55 -8.90 -6.04 4.37
C VAL A 55 -9.07 -5.99 2.86
N TRP A 56 -7.93 -5.98 2.15
CA TRP A 56 -7.90 -5.98 0.69
C TRP A 56 -7.11 -7.15 0.17
N ARG A 57 -7.46 -7.60 -1.04
CA ARG A 57 -6.56 -8.46 -1.81
C ARG A 57 -5.27 -7.69 -2.15
N MET A 58 -4.16 -8.41 -2.23
CA MET A 58 -2.85 -7.82 -2.51
C MET A 58 -2.76 -7.08 -3.85
N ASP A 59 -3.50 -7.50 -4.87
CA ASP A 59 -3.58 -6.78 -6.15
C ASP A 59 -4.31 -5.45 -6.03
N ALA A 60 -5.40 -5.38 -5.25
CA ALA A 60 -6.10 -4.14 -4.97
C ALA A 60 -5.20 -3.14 -4.20
N PHE A 61 -4.39 -3.63 -3.25
CA PHE A 61 -3.37 -2.79 -2.59
C PHE A 61 -2.35 -2.27 -3.61
N ARG A 62 -1.77 -3.15 -4.44
CA ARG A 62 -0.78 -2.79 -5.45
C ARG A 62 -1.29 -1.69 -6.37
N ASP A 63 -2.49 -1.84 -6.90
CA ASP A 63 -3.03 -0.92 -7.90
C ASP A 63 -3.35 0.46 -7.26
N ARG A 64 -3.86 0.48 -6.02
CA ARG A 64 -4.03 1.72 -5.25
C ARG A 64 -2.70 2.40 -4.94
N PHE A 65 -1.70 1.64 -4.51
CA PHE A 65 -0.37 2.14 -4.21
C PHE A 65 0.31 2.78 -5.43
N LEU A 66 0.25 2.11 -6.58
CA LEU A 66 0.79 2.65 -7.84
C LEU A 66 -0.02 3.85 -8.34
N THR A 67 -1.32 3.90 -8.09
CA THR A 67 -2.14 5.08 -8.39
C THR A 67 -1.71 6.29 -7.54
N ALA A 68 -1.46 6.09 -6.24
CA ALA A 68 -1.11 7.17 -5.32
C ALA A 68 0.35 7.65 -5.44
N PHE A 69 1.27 6.73 -5.73
CA PHE A 69 2.72 6.96 -5.65
C PHE A 69 3.51 6.58 -6.90
N GLY A 70 2.88 5.98 -7.91
CA GLY A 70 3.56 5.61 -9.16
C GLY A 70 3.99 6.84 -9.94
N SER A 71 5.18 6.75 -10.55
CA SER A 71 5.65 7.77 -11.48
C SER A 71 4.78 7.73 -12.74
N ARG A 72 4.02 8.79 -13.00
CA ARG A 72 3.44 8.99 -14.34
C ARG A 72 4.62 9.15 -15.31
N PRO A 73 4.75 8.36 -16.39
CA PRO A 73 5.77 8.63 -17.38
C PRO A 73 5.57 10.07 -17.87
N ALA A 74 6.64 10.86 -17.89
CA ALA A 74 6.60 12.19 -18.49
C ALA A 74 6.02 12.02 -19.90
N SER A 75 4.96 12.74 -20.23
CA SER A 75 4.42 12.78 -21.58
C SER A 75 5.58 13.09 -22.52
N ALA A 76 5.95 12.13 -23.37
CA ALA A 76 6.99 12.34 -24.36
C ALA A 76 6.60 13.58 -25.20
N PRO A 77 7.51 14.54 -25.41
CA PRO A 77 7.22 15.67 -26.27
C PRO A 77 6.82 15.13 -27.66
N PRO A 78 5.82 15.75 -28.33
CA PRO A 78 5.36 15.27 -29.62
C PRO A 78 6.56 15.20 -30.58
N ALA A 79 6.67 14.08 -31.29
CA ALA A 79 7.73 13.86 -32.26
C ALA A 79 7.70 15.02 -33.28
N ALA A 80 8.84 15.68 -33.45
CA ALA A 80 8.97 16.76 -34.43
C ALA A 80 8.68 16.20 -35.84
N ALA A 81 7.81 16.90 -36.58
CA ALA A 81 7.45 16.51 -37.94
C ALA A 81 8.71 16.49 -38.84
N PRO A 82 8.83 15.50 -39.74
CA PRO A 82 9.93 15.46 -40.69
C PRO A 82 9.87 16.68 -41.63
N ARG A 83 11.05 17.22 -41.94
CA ARG A 83 11.24 18.35 -42.87
C ARG A 83 10.92 17.97 -44.31
#